data_AF-A0A0S9KPI4-F1
#
_entry.id   AF-A0A0S9KPI4-F1
#
_cell.length_a   1.000
_cell.length_b   1.000
_cell.length_c   1.000
_cell.angle_alpha   90.00
_cell.angle_beta   90.00
_cell.angle_gamma   90.00
#
_symmetry.space_group_name_H-M   'P 1'
#
loop_
_entity.id
_entity.type
_entity.pdbx_description
1 polymer ?
#
loop_
_entity_poly.entity_id
_entity_poly.type
_entity_poly.pdbx_seq_one_letter_code
_entity_poly.pdbx_strand_id
1 'polypeptide(L)'
;MARLPHPPVHSARLLAHFSARRSCLLLAALPLVLAACGGGGDDDDPAGAAGFKISATVTGLDSGKTLVLQNNGGDDLSVGANGSLVFATAVGAGAAYAVTVKTPPAGQQCAVANGSGTASADVSDVTVTCSAALAGGVQALAGDWELRRCTRLGAASSARTLVRVTPTSDTGFTWGSGLVQYGSADCTGTGAPLPPTTIGQGEITSAQSAAGIAAHWTRMALVTGIVNHMVWSKTSATELCVIGDQNPSLFANAGAVLQSINVTPDGVCYVKR
;
A
#
# COMPACT_ATOMS: atom_id res chain seq x y z
N MET A 1 15.56 22.19 -51.12
CA MET A 1 14.87 23.38 -51.66
C MET A 1 13.39 23.00 -51.78
N ALA A 2 12.38 23.64 -51.20
CA ALA A 2 12.27 24.91 -50.49
C ALA A 2 10.98 24.93 -49.61
N ARG A 3 11.10 25.59 -48.46
CA ARG A 3 10.15 26.49 -47.73
C ARG A 3 8.69 26.07 -47.42
N LEU A 4 8.41 26.15 -46.10
CA LEU A 4 7.12 26.38 -45.41
C LEU A 4 6.33 27.60 -45.93
N PRO A 5 5.00 27.69 -45.69
CA PRO A 5 4.50 28.46 -44.53
C PRO A 5 3.20 27.95 -43.83
N HIS A 6 3.09 28.25 -42.53
CA HIS A 6 1.88 28.47 -41.70
C HIS A 6 1.36 29.92 -41.90
N PRO A 7 0.25 30.42 -41.29
CA PRO A 7 -1.06 29.89 -40.82
C PRO A 7 -2.24 30.77 -41.41
N PRO A 8 -3.50 30.84 -40.86
CA PRO A 8 -3.77 31.63 -39.65
C PRO A 8 -4.85 31.06 -38.70
N VAL A 9 -4.79 31.59 -37.48
CA VAL A 9 -5.70 31.41 -36.34
C VAL A 9 -6.93 32.30 -36.54
N HIS A 10 -8.14 31.80 -36.26
CA HIS A 10 -9.34 32.63 -36.14
C HIS A 10 -9.92 32.58 -34.73
N SER A 11 -9.79 33.72 -34.07
CA SER A 11 -10.44 34.12 -32.83
C SER A 11 -11.93 34.36 -33.07
N ALA A 12 -12.79 33.72 -32.31
CA ALA A 12 -14.20 34.10 -32.20
C ALA A 12 -14.44 34.75 -30.83
N ARG A 13 -14.53 36.09 -30.85
CA ARG A 13 -15.10 36.91 -29.78
C ARG A 13 -16.62 36.68 -29.75
N LEU A 14 -17.18 36.40 -28.58
CA LEU A 14 -18.58 36.74 -28.31
C LEU A 14 -18.65 37.68 -27.09
N LEU A 15 -19.19 38.86 -27.36
CA LEU A 15 -19.56 39.90 -26.42
C LEU A 15 -20.89 39.54 -25.76
N ALA A 16 -21.00 39.78 -24.46
CA ALA A 16 -22.29 40.10 -23.84
C ALA A 16 -22.05 41.12 -22.73
N HIS A 17 -22.54 42.32 -22.99
CA HIS A 17 -22.58 43.46 -22.09
C HIS A 17 -23.60 43.23 -20.97
N PHE A 18 -23.24 43.53 -19.73
CA PHE A 18 -24.22 44.02 -18.75
C PHE A 18 -23.65 45.25 -18.04
N SER A 19 -24.44 46.31 -18.08
CA SER A 19 -24.13 47.66 -17.65
C SER A 19 -24.86 47.93 -16.33
N ALA A 20 -24.18 48.56 -15.37
CA ALA A 20 -24.72 49.57 -14.45
C ALA A 20 -23.52 50.10 -13.63
N ARG A 21 -23.01 51.31 -13.90
CA ARG A 21 -23.35 52.59 -13.22
C ARG A 21 -23.25 52.49 -11.68
N ARG A 22 -22.70 53.42 -10.91
CA ARG A 22 -22.05 54.73 -11.05
C ARG A 22 -21.74 55.12 -9.59
N SER A 23 -20.57 55.72 -9.30
CA SER A 23 -20.43 56.98 -8.56
C SER A 23 -19.18 57.04 -7.70
N CYS A 24 -18.35 58.00 -8.09
CA CYS A 24 -17.20 58.56 -7.39
C CYS A 24 -17.69 59.70 -6.47
N LEU A 25 -16.76 60.32 -5.73
CA LEU A 25 -16.86 61.48 -4.80
C LEU A 25 -17.04 61.11 -3.31
N LEU A 26 -16.38 61.74 -2.33
CA LEU A 26 -15.28 62.71 -2.25
C LEU A 26 -14.87 62.83 -0.76
N LEU A 27 -13.68 63.36 -0.52
CA LEU A 27 -13.04 63.72 0.75
C LEU A 27 -13.92 64.54 1.72
N ALA A 28 -13.74 64.33 3.03
CA ALA A 28 -13.76 65.41 4.02
C ALA A 28 -12.93 65.02 5.27
N ALA A 29 -12.00 65.90 5.65
CA ALA A 29 -11.20 65.86 6.87
C ALA A 29 -11.80 66.81 7.93
N LEU A 30 -11.73 66.46 9.23
CA LEU A 30 -11.72 67.45 10.33
C LEU A 30 -11.22 66.82 11.65
N PRO A 31 -10.35 67.48 12.45
CA PRO A 31 -9.69 66.92 13.64
C PRO A 31 -10.37 67.31 14.96
N LEU A 32 -10.15 66.53 16.03
CA LEU A 32 -10.33 67.01 17.41
C LEU A 32 -9.47 66.19 18.39
N VAL A 33 -8.67 66.89 19.19
CA VAL A 33 -7.80 66.37 20.25
C VAL A 33 -8.60 66.27 21.56
N LEU A 34 -8.45 65.19 22.32
CA LEU A 34 -8.71 65.19 23.77
C LEU A 34 -7.82 64.15 24.47
N ALA A 35 -7.15 64.58 25.53
CA ALA A 35 -6.27 63.80 26.39
C ALA A 35 -7.02 63.29 27.64
N ALA A 36 -6.61 62.12 28.17
CA ALA A 36 -6.70 61.60 29.56
C ALA A 36 -6.90 60.07 29.51
N CYS A 37 -6.01 59.21 30.04
CA CYS A 37 -5.74 58.84 31.45
C CYS A 37 -6.48 57.56 31.88
N GLY A 38 -5.72 56.51 32.23
CA GLY A 38 -5.99 55.65 33.41
C GLY A 38 -6.70 54.29 33.23
N GLY A 39 -6.04 53.24 33.76
CA GLY A 39 -6.62 51.93 34.18
C GLY A 39 -6.37 50.79 33.18
N GLY A 40 -5.80 49.62 33.50
CA GLY A 40 -5.53 48.97 34.77
C GLY A 40 -6.22 47.59 34.80
N GLY A 41 -5.47 46.52 34.49
CA GLY A 41 -5.82 45.12 34.74
C GLY A 41 -6.80 44.48 33.76
N ASP A 42 -6.31 43.55 32.93
CA ASP A 42 -6.90 42.22 32.77
C ASP A 42 -5.83 41.32 32.12
N ASP A 43 -5.65 40.17 32.74
CA ASP A 43 -4.66 39.15 32.45
C ASP A 43 -4.94 38.45 31.11
N ASP A 44 -4.47 39.04 30.01
CA ASP A 44 -4.27 38.30 28.77
C ASP A 44 -2.77 38.12 28.54
N ASP A 45 -2.14 37.34 29.44
CA ASP A 45 -1.06 36.47 29.00
C ASP A 45 -1.62 35.72 27.79
N PRO A 46 -1.05 35.83 26.58
CA PRO A 46 -1.43 34.92 25.52
C PRO A 46 -0.90 33.57 25.98
N ALA A 47 -1.69 32.87 26.80
CA ALA A 47 -1.53 31.47 27.11
C ALA A 47 -1.36 30.81 25.76
N GLY A 48 -0.10 30.57 25.41
CA GLY A 48 0.32 30.28 24.05
C GLY A 48 -0.56 29.15 23.59
N ALA A 49 -1.40 29.42 22.57
CA ALA A 49 -2.52 28.58 22.18
C ALA A 49 -2.22 27.12 22.48
N ALA A 50 -2.83 26.59 23.55
CA ALA A 50 -2.45 25.30 24.09
C ALA A 50 -2.64 24.26 22.98
N GLY A 51 -1.51 23.81 22.43
CA GLY A 51 -1.47 22.84 21.36
C GLY A 51 -1.40 21.47 21.96
N PHE A 52 -2.21 20.54 21.44
CA PHE A 52 -2.19 19.16 21.83
C PHE A 52 -1.27 18.34 20.93
N LYS A 53 -0.61 17.35 21.51
CA LYS A 53 0.24 16.41 20.77
C LYS A 53 -0.60 15.31 20.16
N ILE A 54 -0.25 14.94 18.93
CA ILE A 54 -0.80 13.78 18.25
C ILE A 54 0.26 12.69 18.29
N SER A 55 -0.10 11.52 18.80
CA SER A 55 0.77 10.35 18.90
C SER A 55 0.17 9.19 18.12
N ALA A 56 1.02 8.45 17.42
CA ALA A 56 0.64 7.27 16.66
C ALA A 56 1.40 6.04 17.19
N THR A 57 0.69 4.95 17.42
CA THR A 57 1.28 3.65 17.78
C THR A 57 1.42 2.78 16.53
N VAL A 58 2.66 2.49 16.14
CA VAL A 58 2.99 1.67 14.96
C VAL A 58 3.28 0.24 15.36
N THR A 59 2.64 -0.71 14.68
CA THR A 59 2.85 -2.16 14.84
C THR A 59 3.05 -2.83 13.48
N GLY A 60 3.74 -3.97 13.46
CA GLY A 60 3.94 -4.77 12.25
C GLY A 60 4.91 -4.19 11.21
N LEU A 61 5.63 -3.09 11.49
CA LEU A 61 6.70 -2.58 10.64
C LEU A 61 7.91 -3.53 10.69
N ASP A 62 8.37 -4.02 9.54
CA ASP A 62 9.53 -4.92 9.48
C ASP A 62 10.82 -4.18 9.83
N SER A 63 11.75 -4.86 10.50
CA SER A 63 13.05 -4.30 10.84
C SER A 63 13.81 -3.80 9.60
N GLY A 64 14.42 -2.62 9.71
CA GLY A 64 15.21 -2.02 8.63
C GLY A 64 14.38 -1.32 7.54
N LYS A 65 13.05 -1.23 7.70
CA LYS A 65 12.18 -0.44 6.82
C LYS A 65 11.84 0.91 7.41
N THR A 66 11.41 1.83 6.55
CA THR A 66 10.98 3.18 6.93
C THR A 66 9.57 3.45 6.43
N LEU A 67 8.71 3.86 7.36
CA LEU A 67 7.38 4.41 7.09
C LEU A 67 7.45 5.93 7.29
N VAL A 68 6.76 6.70 6.45
CA VAL A 68 6.53 8.13 6.69
C VAL A 68 5.05 8.36 6.89
N LEU A 69 4.68 8.78 8.10
CA LEU A 69 3.35 9.29 8.42
C LEU A 69 3.33 10.81 8.19
N GLN A 70 2.16 11.36 7.89
CA GLN A 70 1.97 12.79 7.75
C GLN A 70 0.69 13.21 8.47
N ASN A 71 0.80 14.24 9.30
CA ASN A 71 -0.34 14.91 9.90
C ASN A 71 -0.63 16.23 9.15
N ASN A 72 -1.91 16.46 8.82
CA ASN A 72 -2.42 17.70 8.25
C ASN A 72 -1.68 18.20 7.00
N GLY A 73 -1.15 17.29 6.17
CA GLY A 73 -0.52 17.63 4.89
C GLY A 73 0.91 18.21 4.99
N GLY A 74 1.48 18.37 6.20
CA GLY A 74 2.75 19.08 6.36
C GLY A 74 3.66 18.62 7.51
N ASP A 75 3.14 17.95 8.53
CA ASP A 75 3.95 17.47 9.66
C ASP A 75 4.31 15.99 9.46
N ASP A 76 5.46 15.75 8.85
CA ASP A 76 5.95 14.42 8.51
C ASP A 76 6.69 13.76 9.69
N LEU A 77 6.39 12.49 9.94
CA LEU A 77 7.02 11.67 10.96
C LEU A 77 7.64 10.42 10.33
N SER A 78 8.97 10.32 10.36
CA SER A 78 9.70 9.14 9.90
C SER A 78 9.76 8.07 11.00
N VAL A 79 9.35 6.85 10.68
CA VAL A 79 9.26 5.73 11.61
C VAL A 79 10.14 4.58 11.12
N GLY A 80 11.12 4.18 11.92
CA GLY A 80 12.04 3.06 11.63
C GLY A 80 11.82 1.80 12.47
N ALA A 81 10.93 1.85 13.46
CA ALA A 81 10.63 0.73 14.35
C ALA A 81 9.20 0.82 14.89
N ASN A 82 8.68 -0.32 15.36
CA ASN A 82 7.41 -0.40 16.07
C ASN A 82 7.47 0.36 17.40
N GLY A 83 6.37 0.96 17.81
CA GLY A 83 6.27 1.73 19.06
C GLY A 83 5.34 2.94 18.95
N SER A 84 5.23 3.70 20.04
CA SER A 84 4.51 4.98 20.05
C SER A 84 5.45 6.12 19.66
N LEU A 85 5.02 6.96 18.72
CA LEU A 85 5.76 8.13 18.24
C LEU A 85 4.85 9.35 18.24
N VAL A 86 5.44 10.53 18.47
CA VAL A 86 4.71 11.79 18.60
C VAL A 86 5.08 12.71 17.43
N PHE A 87 4.07 13.32 16.82
CA PHE A 87 4.26 14.37 15.81
C PHE A 87 4.90 15.63 16.42
N ALA A 88 5.78 16.28 15.67
CA ALA A 88 6.56 17.41 16.19
C ALA A 88 5.66 18.63 16.45
N THR A 89 4.73 18.90 15.53
CA THR A 89 3.85 20.07 15.57
C THR A 89 2.65 19.79 16.46
N ALA A 90 2.44 20.65 17.45
CA ALA A 90 1.23 20.58 18.25
C ALA A 90 0.03 21.11 17.44
N VAL A 91 -1.11 20.44 17.55
CA VAL A 91 -2.37 20.86 16.92
C VAL A 91 -3.11 21.76 17.89
N GLY A 92 -3.49 22.97 17.45
CA GLY A 92 -4.20 23.92 18.31
C GLY A 92 -5.49 23.34 18.89
N ALA A 93 -5.86 23.75 20.11
CA ALA A 93 -7.11 23.33 20.73
C ALA A 93 -8.32 23.58 19.82
N GLY A 94 -9.15 22.55 19.62
CA GLY A 94 -10.32 22.59 18.75
C GLY A 94 -10.02 22.48 17.25
N ALA A 95 -8.74 22.42 16.83
CA ALA A 95 -8.38 22.20 15.44
C ALA A 95 -8.42 20.72 15.04
N ALA A 96 -8.62 20.46 13.75
CA ALA A 96 -8.63 19.10 13.21
C ALA A 96 -7.21 18.55 13.05
N TYR A 97 -7.08 17.24 13.22
CA TYR A 97 -5.90 16.46 12.82
C TYR A 97 -6.29 15.43 11.75
N ALA A 98 -5.33 15.08 10.90
CA ALA A 98 -5.49 14.13 9.82
C ALA A 98 -4.14 13.44 9.56
N VAL A 99 -3.93 12.33 10.25
CA VAL A 99 -2.79 11.41 10.11
C VAL A 99 -3.04 10.44 8.96
N THR A 100 -2.12 10.43 8.01
CA THR A 100 -2.13 9.57 6.83
C THR A 100 -0.77 8.93 6.60
N VAL A 101 -0.73 7.85 5.81
CA VAL A 101 0.53 7.30 5.31
C VAL A 101 0.96 8.13 4.10
N LYS A 102 2.06 8.88 4.24
CA LYS A 102 2.66 9.63 3.13
C LYS A 102 3.55 8.74 2.26
N THR A 103 4.39 7.92 2.89
CA THR A 103 5.27 6.98 2.19
C THR A 103 5.20 5.63 2.88
N PRO A 104 4.59 4.61 2.24
CA PRO A 104 4.55 3.28 2.82
C PRO A 104 5.96 2.64 2.83
N PRO A 105 6.26 1.77 3.80
CA PRO A 105 7.49 0.99 3.81
C PRO A 105 7.58 0.05 2.61
N ALA A 106 8.80 -0.14 2.09
CA ALA A 106 9.01 -1.02 0.93
C ALA A 106 8.49 -2.44 1.18
N GLY A 107 7.58 -2.92 0.31
CA GLY A 107 7.00 -4.27 0.41
C GLY A 107 5.99 -4.44 1.55
N GLN A 108 5.56 -3.36 2.20
CA GLN A 108 4.53 -3.34 3.23
C GLN A 108 3.46 -2.29 2.92
N GLN A 109 2.26 -2.48 3.47
CA GLN A 109 1.20 -1.48 3.50
C GLN A 109 0.86 -1.22 4.96
N CYS A 110 0.53 0.01 5.30
CA CYS A 110 0.12 0.38 6.64
C CYS A 110 -1.25 1.04 6.61
N ALA A 111 -2.15 0.60 7.49
CA ALA A 111 -3.47 1.18 7.66
C ALA A 111 -3.49 2.05 8.92
N VAL A 112 -4.09 3.24 8.84
CA VAL A 112 -4.27 4.14 9.98
C VAL A 112 -5.71 4.03 10.47
N ALA A 113 -5.89 3.76 11.76
CA ALA A 113 -7.18 3.85 12.45
C ALA A 113 -7.15 5.01 13.45
N ASN A 114 -8.32 5.65 13.65
CA ASN A 114 -8.45 6.91 14.37
C ASN A 114 -7.53 8.02 13.81
N GLY A 115 -7.22 7.98 12.52
CA GLY A 115 -6.30 8.93 11.89
C GLY A 115 -6.84 10.35 11.78
N SER A 116 -8.10 10.62 12.10
CA SER A 116 -8.68 11.95 11.98
C SER A 116 -9.61 12.26 13.12
N GLY A 117 -9.64 13.52 13.53
CA GLY A 117 -10.53 14.00 14.58
C GLY A 117 -10.25 15.46 14.94
N THR A 118 -10.78 15.89 16.07
CA THR A 118 -10.54 17.22 16.65
C THR A 118 -9.68 17.10 17.89
N ALA A 119 -8.63 17.92 18.01
CA ALA A 119 -7.75 17.92 19.16
C ALA A 119 -8.36 18.73 20.31
N SER A 120 -8.99 18.07 21.27
CA SER A 120 -9.48 18.66 22.54
C SER A 120 -8.60 18.31 23.75
N ALA A 121 -7.69 17.36 23.57
CA ALA A 121 -6.65 16.92 24.49
C ALA A 121 -5.52 16.26 23.66
N ASP A 122 -4.42 15.85 24.31
CA ASP A 122 -3.41 15.01 23.65
C ASP A 122 -4.06 13.73 23.11
N VAL A 123 -3.81 13.46 21.82
CA VAL A 123 -4.38 12.32 21.09
C VAL A 123 -3.33 11.22 21.06
N SER A 124 -3.65 10.05 21.60
CA SER A 124 -2.74 8.89 21.67
C SER A 124 -3.35 7.60 21.17
N ASP A 125 -4.56 7.64 20.61
CA ASP A 125 -5.33 6.50 20.13
C ASP A 125 -5.24 6.30 18.61
N VAL A 126 -4.41 7.08 17.91
CA VAL A 126 -4.06 6.83 16.51
C VAL A 126 -3.23 5.56 16.45
N THR A 127 -3.73 4.56 15.71
CA THR A 127 -3.05 3.28 15.55
C THR A 127 -2.68 3.07 14.09
N VAL A 128 -1.48 2.56 13.87
CA VAL A 128 -0.95 2.26 12.54
C VAL A 128 -0.52 0.81 12.51
N THR A 129 -1.20 0.02 11.69
CA THR A 129 -0.91 -1.41 11.54
C THR A 129 -0.30 -1.63 10.17
N CYS A 130 0.98 -2.00 10.16
CA CYS A 130 1.69 -2.39 8.97
C CYS A 130 1.62 -3.91 8.77
N SER A 131 1.43 -4.32 7.53
CA SER A 131 1.49 -5.71 7.09
C SER A 131 2.23 -5.78 5.77
N ALA A 132 2.72 -6.98 5.41
CA ALA A 132 3.24 -7.19 4.06
C ALA A 132 2.17 -6.77 3.04
N ALA A 133 2.54 -5.96 2.05
CA ALA A 133 1.63 -5.48 0.98
C ALA A 133 0.97 -6.64 0.20
N LEU A 134 1.49 -7.84 0.43
CA LEU A 134 1.17 -9.11 -0.19
C LEU A 134 0.11 -9.89 0.61
N ALA A 135 -0.41 -9.33 1.71
CA ALA A 135 -1.57 -9.85 2.44
C ALA A 135 -2.91 -9.39 1.84
N GLY A 136 -2.89 -8.73 0.67
CA GLY A 136 -4.07 -8.18 -0.03
C GLY A 136 -5.00 -9.23 -0.65
N GLY A 137 -5.27 -10.31 0.08
CA GLY A 137 -6.17 -11.39 -0.33
C GLY A 137 -5.71 -12.11 -1.59
N VAL A 138 -6.66 -12.61 -2.36
CA VAL A 138 -6.38 -13.40 -3.56
C VAL A 138 -5.69 -12.61 -4.67
N GLN A 139 -5.86 -11.29 -4.67
CA GLN A 139 -5.29 -10.35 -5.61
C GLN A 139 -3.76 -10.29 -5.47
N ALA A 140 -3.23 -10.53 -4.27
CA ALA A 140 -1.78 -10.65 -4.06
C ALA A 140 -1.19 -11.92 -4.68
N LEU A 141 -2.00 -12.97 -4.87
CA LEU A 141 -1.62 -14.24 -5.49
C LEU A 141 -1.84 -14.26 -7.01
N ALA A 142 -2.65 -13.33 -7.52
CA ALA A 142 -3.05 -13.30 -8.93
C ALA A 142 -1.86 -13.15 -9.90
N GLY A 143 -1.96 -13.86 -11.02
CA GLY A 143 -1.00 -13.78 -12.12
C GLY A 143 -0.32 -15.11 -12.45
N ASP A 144 0.75 -14.99 -13.23
CA ASP A 144 1.54 -16.09 -13.74
C ASP A 144 2.86 -16.21 -12.97
N TRP A 145 3.14 -17.42 -12.51
CA TRP A 145 4.25 -17.73 -11.61
C TRP A 145 5.03 -18.92 -12.15
N GLU A 146 6.33 -18.75 -12.35
CA GLU A 146 7.23 -19.78 -12.85
C GLU A 146 8.07 -20.39 -11.74
N LEU A 147 8.00 -21.70 -11.58
CA LEU A 147 8.77 -22.42 -10.56
C LEU A 147 10.27 -22.18 -10.76
N ARG A 148 10.98 -21.85 -9.69
CA ARG A 148 12.43 -21.61 -9.73
C ARG A 148 13.21 -22.81 -10.25
N ARG A 149 12.79 -24.03 -9.87
CA ARG A 149 13.34 -25.28 -10.36
C ARG A 149 13.27 -25.35 -11.88
N CYS A 150 14.43 -25.48 -12.49
CA CYS A 150 14.58 -25.77 -13.90
C CYS A 150 14.63 -27.29 -14.13
N THR A 151 13.87 -27.79 -15.11
CA THR A 151 13.88 -29.19 -15.51
C THR A 151 14.40 -29.29 -16.93
N ARG A 152 15.46 -30.09 -17.18
CA ARG A 152 15.94 -30.34 -18.54
C ARG A 152 14.96 -31.25 -19.29
N LEU A 153 14.64 -30.87 -20.52
CA LEU A 153 13.84 -31.66 -21.45
C LEU A 153 14.70 -32.35 -22.52
N GLY A 154 15.91 -31.85 -22.74
CA GLY A 154 16.88 -32.40 -23.69
C GLY A 154 18.24 -31.73 -23.57
N ALA A 155 19.12 -31.97 -24.56
CA ALA A 155 20.48 -31.43 -24.55
C ALA A 155 20.53 -29.89 -24.62
N ALA A 156 19.56 -29.27 -25.31
CA ALA A 156 19.49 -27.82 -25.53
C ALA A 156 18.12 -27.22 -25.15
N SER A 157 17.33 -27.93 -24.34
CA SER A 157 15.99 -27.46 -23.94
C SER A 157 15.70 -27.77 -22.49
N SER A 158 14.99 -26.84 -21.86
CA SER A 158 14.54 -26.96 -20.48
C SER A 158 13.15 -26.36 -20.31
N ALA A 159 12.52 -26.62 -19.17
CA ALA A 159 11.26 -26.01 -18.83
C ALA A 159 11.14 -25.72 -17.34
N ARG A 160 10.30 -24.73 -17.03
CA ARG A 160 9.80 -24.44 -15.68
C ARG A 160 8.30 -24.69 -15.63
N THR A 161 7.82 -25.16 -14.49
CA THR A 161 6.37 -25.26 -14.24
C THR A 161 5.79 -23.85 -14.14
N LEU A 162 4.72 -23.59 -14.88
CA LEU A 162 3.92 -22.38 -14.78
C LEU A 162 2.72 -22.66 -13.89
N VAL A 163 2.41 -21.76 -12.97
CA VAL A 163 1.14 -21.72 -12.26
C VAL A 163 0.45 -20.41 -12.58
N ARG A 164 -0.82 -20.49 -12.99
CA ARG A 164 -1.68 -19.33 -13.19
C ARG A 164 -2.73 -19.28 -12.11
N VAL A 165 -2.85 -18.13 -11.46
CA VAL A 165 -3.89 -17.84 -10.46
C VAL A 165 -4.80 -16.76 -11.00
N THR A 166 -6.10 -17.06 -11.09
CA THR A 166 -7.12 -16.10 -11.54
C THR A 166 -8.17 -15.93 -10.44
N PRO A 167 -8.25 -14.76 -9.80
CA PRO A 167 -9.28 -14.44 -8.80
C PRO A 167 -10.69 -14.67 -9.34
N THR A 168 -11.57 -15.19 -8.48
CA THR A 168 -13.01 -15.38 -8.77
C THR A 168 -13.90 -14.64 -7.76
N SER A 169 -13.38 -14.36 -6.57
CA SER A 169 -14.00 -13.54 -5.53
C SER A 169 -12.92 -12.91 -4.65
N ASP A 170 -13.27 -12.36 -3.47
CA ASP A 170 -12.27 -11.80 -2.53
C ASP A 170 -11.36 -12.87 -1.91
N THR A 171 -11.88 -14.09 -1.73
CA THR A 171 -11.15 -15.23 -1.15
C THR A 171 -10.95 -16.39 -2.14
N GLY A 172 -11.73 -16.44 -3.22
CA GLY A 172 -11.75 -17.52 -4.19
C GLY A 172 -10.87 -17.25 -5.42
N PHE A 173 -10.28 -18.32 -5.96
CA PHE A 173 -9.56 -18.29 -7.23
C PHE A 173 -9.65 -19.62 -7.99
N THR A 174 -9.51 -19.53 -9.30
CA THR A 174 -9.11 -20.68 -10.12
C THR A 174 -7.59 -20.76 -10.18
N TRP A 175 -7.06 -21.98 -10.29
CA TRP A 175 -5.64 -22.19 -10.56
C TRP A 175 -5.42 -23.26 -11.61
N GLY A 176 -4.38 -23.08 -12.40
CA GLY A 176 -3.98 -24.00 -13.45
C GLY A 176 -2.47 -24.15 -13.54
N SER A 177 -2.02 -25.25 -14.12
CA SER A 177 -0.61 -25.50 -14.40
C SER A 177 -0.34 -25.50 -15.89
N GLY A 178 0.81 -24.98 -16.27
CA GLY A 178 1.39 -25.15 -17.59
C GLY A 178 2.89 -25.36 -17.48
N LEU A 179 3.58 -25.12 -18.59
CA LEU A 179 5.03 -25.12 -18.66
C LEU A 179 5.49 -23.86 -19.39
N VAL A 180 6.68 -23.40 -19.05
CA VAL A 180 7.44 -22.44 -19.84
C VAL A 180 8.64 -23.18 -20.41
N GLN A 181 8.72 -23.26 -21.74
CA GLN A 181 9.83 -23.91 -22.43
C GLN A 181 10.91 -22.90 -22.78
N TYR A 182 12.16 -23.31 -22.61
CA TYR A 182 13.35 -22.52 -22.91
C TYR A 182 14.17 -23.25 -23.98
N GLY A 183 14.69 -22.49 -24.94
CA GLY A 183 15.67 -22.97 -25.93
C GLY A 183 17.10 -23.06 -25.39
N SER A 184 17.25 -23.12 -24.07
CA SER A 184 18.51 -23.29 -23.35
C SER A 184 18.35 -24.47 -22.40
N ALA A 185 19.46 -25.04 -21.95
CA ALA A 185 19.42 -26.19 -21.05
C ALA A 185 19.26 -25.80 -19.57
N ASP A 186 19.38 -24.51 -19.24
CA ASP A 186 19.46 -23.98 -17.87
C ASP A 186 18.37 -22.93 -17.57
N CYS A 187 17.29 -22.89 -18.36
CA CYS A 187 16.16 -21.97 -18.20
C CYS A 187 16.57 -20.48 -18.26
N THR A 188 17.55 -20.17 -19.11
CA THR A 188 18.01 -18.81 -19.39
C THR A 188 17.43 -18.29 -20.71
N GLY A 189 17.28 -16.97 -20.83
CA GLY A 189 16.74 -16.32 -22.03
C GLY A 189 15.21 -16.26 -22.04
N THR A 190 14.62 -16.00 -23.21
CA THR A 190 13.17 -15.84 -23.35
C THR A 190 12.48 -17.21 -23.36
N GLY A 191 11.71 -17.50 -22.31
CA GLY A 191 10.87 -18.69 -22.25
C GLY A 191 9.55 -18.50 -22.99
N ALA A 192 9.10 -19.52 -23.72
CA ALA A 192 7.80 -19.57 -24.38
C ALA A 192 6.76 -20.25 -23.46
N PRO A 193 5.68 -19.56 -23.05
CA PRO A 193 4.67 -20.15 -22.18
C PRO A 193 3.74 -21.04 -23.01
N LEU A 194 3.49 -22.24 -22.51
CA LEU A 194 2.40 -23.08 -23.00
C LEU A 194 1.12 -22.72 -22.23
N PRO A 195 -0.06 -22.75 -22.88
CA PRO A 195 -1.33 -22.44 -22.21
C PRO A 195 -1.52 -23.32 -20.97
N PRO A 196 -1.73 -22.72 -19.78
CA PRO A 196 -1.98 -23.50 -18.58
C PRO A 196 -3.37 -24.14 -18.65
N THR A 197 -3.47 -25.37 -18.15
CA THR A 197 -4.74 -26.08 -17.97
C THR A 197 -5.25 -25.84 -16.56
N THR A 198 -6.53 -25.52 -16.43
CA THR A 198 -7.16 -25.35 -15.11
C THR A 198 -7.14 -26.68 -14.35
N ILE A 199 -6.51 -26.68 -13.17
CA ILE A 199 -6.41 -27.86 -12.30
C ILE A 199 -7.55 -27.86 -11.27
N GLY A 200 -8.00 -26.69 -10.84
CA GLY A 200 -9.01 -26.60 -9.81
C GLY A 200 -9.31 -25.20 -9.33
N GLN A 201 -9.94 -25.16 -8.16
CA GLN A 201 -10.31 -23.96 -7.43
C GLN A 201 -9.57 -23.94 -6.09
N GLY A 202 -9.34 -22.75 -5.57
CA GLY A 202 -8.81 -22.51 -4.24
C GLY A 202 -9.63 -21.46 -3.53
N GLU A 203 -9.68 -21.57 -2.21
CA GLU A 203 -10.29 -20.57 -1.33
C GLU A 203 -9.31 -20.27 -0.20
N ILE A 204 -9.02 -19.00 0.02
CA ILE A 204 -8.24 -18.53 1.17
C ILE A 204 -9.12 -18.63 2.41
N THR A 205 -8.75 -19.53 3.32
CA THR A 205 -9.46 -19.74 4.60
C THR A 205 -8.94 -18.84 5.71
N SER A 206 -7.66 -18.46 5.63
CA SER A 206 -7.06 -17.47 6.53
C SER A 206 -5.78 -16.92 5.92
N ALA A 207 -5.36 -15.74 6.38
CA ALA A 207 -4.11 -15.13 5.99
C ALA A 207 -3.43 -14.48 7.19
N GLN A 208 -2.10 -14.51 7.21
CA GLN A 208 -1.28 -13.84 8.21
C GLN A 208 -0.03 -13.29 7.54
N SER A 209 0.45 -12.15 8.02
CA SER A 209 1.76 -11.61 7.65
C SER A 209 2.72 -11.65 8.82
N ALA A 210 3.98 -11.89 8.51
CA ALA A 210 5.12 -11.70 9.42
C ALA A 210 6.26 -11.04 8.64
N ALA A 211 7.36 -10.72 9.32
CA ALA A 211 8.51 -10.13 8.66
C ALA A 211 8.99 -10.99 7.48
N GLY A 212 8.95 -10.41 6.28
CA GLY A 212 9.39 -11.07 5.05
C GLY A 212 8.42 -12.11 4.46
N ILE A 213 7.18 -12.23 4.95
CA ILE A 213 6.20 -13.18 4.39
C ILE A 213 4.74 -12.73 4.58
N ALA A 214 3.90 -13.01 3.59
CA ALA A 214 2.45 -13.09 3.74
C ALA A 214 1.98 -14.50 3.38
N ALA A 215 1.50 -15.26 4.36
CA ALA A 215 1.04 -16.63 4.19
C ALA A 215 -0.50 -16.67 4.10
N HIS A 216 -1.01 -17.41 3.12
CA HIS A 216 -2.44 -17.61 2.89
C HIS A 216 -2.72 -19.11 2.98
N TRP A 217 -3.43 -19.54 4.02
CA TRP A 217 -3.92 -20.90 4.14
C TRP A 217 -5.10 -21.06 3.21
N THR A 218 -5.06 -22.14 2.43
CA THR A 218 -6.04 -22.37 1.39
C THR A 218 -6.63 -23.76 1.48
N ARG A 219 -7.92 -23.84 1.15
CA ARG A 219 -8.59 -25.08 0.80
C ARG A 219 -8.63 -25.17 -0.72
N MET A 220 -8.06 -26.23 -1.28
CA MET A 220 -7.94 -26.45 -2.71
C MET A 220 -8.83 -27.61 -3.14
N ALA A 221 -9.69 -27.39 -4.14
CA ALA A 221 -10.50 -28.42 -4.76
C ALA A 221 -10.02 -28.66 -6.18
N LEU A 222 -9.53 -29.88 -6.46
CA LEU A 222 -9.19 -30.31 -7.81
C LEU A 222 -10.47 -30.49 -8.64
N VAL A 223 -10.36 -30.43 -9.97
CA VAL A 223 -11.48 -30.75 -10.89
C VAL A 223 -12.04 -32.17 -10.70
N THR A 224 -11.26 -33.06 -10.09
CA THR A 224 -11.68 -34.43 -9.73
C THR A 224 -12.49 -34.52 -8.43
N GLY A 225 -12.67 -33.40 -7.72
CA GLY A 225 -13.37 -33.34 -6.42
C GLY A 225 -12.49 -33.63 -5.20
N ILE A 226 -11.21 -33.99 -5.41
CA ILE A 226 -10.25 -34.18 -4.32
C ILE A 226 -9.93 -32.82 -3.67
N VAL A 227 -9.90 -32.81 -2.34
CA VAL A 227 -9.61 -31.63 -1.54
C VAL A 227 -8.23 -31.75 -0.90
N ASN A 228 -7.42 -30.71 -1.07
CA ASN A 228 -6.11 -30.58 -0.43
C ASN A 228 -6.06 -29.27 0.35
N HIS A 229 -5.15 -29.19 1.31
CA HIS A 229 -4.83 -27.96 2.02
C HIS A 229 -3.41 -27.53 1.63
N MET A 230 -3.24 -26.24 1.36
CA MET A 230 -1.95 -25.68 0.94
C MET A 230 -1.78 -24.30 1.54
N VAL A 231 -0.52 -23.89 1.74
CA VAL A 231 -0.20 -22.50 2.11
C VAL A 231 0.47 -21.81 0.94
N TRP A 232 -0.17 -20.77 0.43
CA TRP A 232 0.31 -19.91 -0.64
C TRP A 232 0.92 -18.64 -0.04
N SER A 233 2.22 -18.47 -0.22
CA SER A 233 2.99 -17.49 0.54
C SER A 233 3.75 -16.54 -0.34
N LYS A 234 3.62 -15.25 -0.09
CA LYS A 234 4.36 -14.22 -0.78
C LYS A 234 5.54 -13.78 0.08
N THR A 235 6.76 -14.03 -0.39
CA THR A 235 8.03 -13.61 0.26
C THR A 235 8.52 -12.26 -0.28
N SER A 236 8.08 -11.88 -1.47
CA SER A 236 8.30 -10.56 -2.08
C SER A 236 7.20 -10.23 -3.10
N ALA A 237 7.21 -9.02 -3.66
CA ALA A 237 6.28 -8.65 -4.73
C ALA A 237 6.34 -9.62 -5.93
N THR A 238 7.51 -10.16 -6.22
CA THR A 238 7.79 -11.00 -7.40
C THR A 238 8.05 -12.46 -7.08
N GLU A 239 7.89 -12.88 -5.82
CA GLU A 239 8.08 -14.29 -5.42
C GLU A 239 6.84 -14.83 -4.70
N LEU A 240 6.46 -16.05 -5.06
CA LEU A 240 5.34 -16.82 -4.51
C LEU A 240 5.84 -18.22 -4.18
N CYS A 241 5.62 -18.72 -2.97
CA CYS A 241 5.99 -20.06 -2.56
C CYS A 241 4.74 -20.83 -2.14
N VAL A 242 4.64 -22.08 -2.58
CA VAL A 242 3.47 -22.93 -2.31
C VAL A 242 3.92 -24.21 -1.65
N ILE A 243 3.46 -24.45 -0.42
CA ILE A 243 3.76 -25.65 0.35
C ILE A 243 2.49 -26.41 0.70
N GLY A 244 2.59 -27.73 0.81
CA GLY A 244 1.47 -28.57 1.25
C GLY A 244 1.15 -28.34 2.72
N ASP A 245 -0.12 -28.48 3.07
CA ASP A 245 -0.63 -28.36 4.44
C ASP A 245 -1.65 -29.48 4.74
N GLN A 246 -2.12 -29.53 5.98
CA GLN A 246 -3.16 -30.45 6.44
C GLN A 246 -4.31 -29.68 7.09
N ASN A 247 -5.37 -30.39 7.45
CA ASN A 247 -6.42 -29.86 8.29
C ASN A 247 -6.62 -30.79 9.49
N PRO A 248 -6.20 -30.40 10.71
CA PRO A 248 -5.69 -29.08 11.11
C PRO A 248 -4.32 -28.74 10.50
N SER A 249 -4.01 -27.44 10.41
CA SER A 249 -2.77 -26.95 9.77
C SER A 249 -1.51 -27.41 10.52
N LEU A 250 -0.48 -27.76 9.75
CA LEU A 250 0.87 -28.04 10.26
C LEU A 250 1.59 -26.76 10.70
N PHE A 251 1.15 -25.60 10.22
CA PHE A 251 1.82 -24.32 10.45
C PHE A 251 0.99 -23.43 11.36
N ALA A 252 1.47 -23.23 12.58
CA ALA A 252 0.77 -22.44 13.59
C ALA A 252 0.71 -20.93 13.26
N ASN A 253 1.65 -20.42 12.45
CA ASN A 253 1.73 -19.01 12.06
C ASN A 253 2.59 -18.80 10.81
N ALA A 254 2.55 -17.59 10.25
CA ALA A 254 3.32 -17.24 9.05
C ALA A 254 4.86 -17.38 9.22
N GLY A 255 5.38 -17.23 10.44
CA GLY A 255 6.80 -17.46 10.73
C GLY A 255 7.20 -18.93 10.56
N ALA A 256 6.36 -19.87 11.01
CA ALA A 256 6.57 -21.30 10.81
C ALA A 256 6.55 -21.69 9.31
N VAL A 257 5.67 -21.05 8.54
CA VAL A 257 5.62 -21.21 7.07
C VAL A 257 6.93 -20.75 6.43
N LEU A 258 7.43 -19.56 6.82
CA LEU A 258 8.69 -19.03 6.30
C LEU A 258 9.89 -19.94 6.61
N GLN A 259 9.95 -20.49 7.82
CA GLN A 259 10.99 -21.45 8.19
C GLN A 259 10.96 -22.69 7.30
N SER A 260 9.77 -23.22 6.99
CA SER A 260 9.63 -24.37 6.08
C SER A 260 10.07 -24.05 4.66
N ILE A 261 9.68 -22.89 4.12
CA ILE A 261 10.07 -22.43 2.78
C ILE A 261 11.60 -22.32 2.65
N ASN A 262 12.28 -21.79 3.68
CA ASN A 262 13.72 -21.58 3.66
C ASN A 262 14.55 -22.87 3.57
N VAL A 263 13.97 -24.03 3.90
CA VAL A 263 14.67 -25.32 3.79
C VAL A 263 14.75 -25.83 2.35
N THR A 264 13.78 -25.51 1.49
CA THR A 264 13.77 -26.01 0.09
C THR A 264 13.14 -25.01 -0.87
N PRO A 265 13.71 -23.80 -1.02
CA PRO A 265 13.06 -22.72 -1.76
C PRO A 265 12.90 -23.03 -3.25
N ASP A 266 13.88 -23.64 -3.90
CA ASP A 266 13.83 -23.84 -5.36
C ASP A 266 12.74 -24.82 -5.81
N GLY A 267 12.30 -25.73 -4.94
CA GLY A 267 11.26 -26.72 -5.23
C GLY A 267 9.83 -26.23 -5.02
N VAL A 268 9.65 -25.11 -4.32
CA VAL A 268 8.32 -24.64 -3.86
C VAL A 268 8.06 -23.18 -4.21
N CYS A 269 9.10 -22.41 -4.52
CA CYS A 269 9.01 -20.99 -4.85
C CYS A 269 9.05 -20.75 -6.35
N TYR A 270 8.26 -19.76 -6.75
CA TYR A 270 7.98 -19.34 -8.10
C TYR A 270 8.31 -17.86 -8.22
N VAL A 271 8.80 -17.46 -9.39
CA VAL A 271 9.05 -16.06 -9.75
C VAL A 271 7.93 -15.55 -10.64
N LYS A 272 7.59 -14.27 -10.49
CA LYS A 272 6.57 -13.63 -11.31
C LYS A 272 7.02 -13.54 -12.77
N ARG A 273 6.11 -13.86 -13.68
CA ARG A 273 6.28 -13.68 -15.13
C ARG A 273 5.70 -12.35 -15.60
#